data_AF-A0A5A7RXL2-F1
#
_entry.id   AF-A0A5A7RXL2-F1
#
_cell.length_a   1.000
_cell.length_b   1.000
_cell.length_c   1.000
_cell.angle_alpha   90.00
_cell.angle_beta   90.00
_cell.angle_gamma   90.00
#
_symmetry.space_group_name_H-M   'P 1'
#
loop_
_entity.id
_entity.type
_entity.pdbx_description
1 polymer ?
#
loop_
_entity_poly.entity_id
_entity_poly.type
_entity_poly.pdbx_seq_one_letter_code
_entity_poly.pdbx_strand_id
1 'polypeptide(L)'
;MKIWLFRESQTAKDLKESLFSLTFCTFGDLITGVTIGYFTDLLNALPALIILIPPAIGMRGNIFASLGSRLGSYLHTGEIVIGGKSNLLKENIKTSFALTFSMSIYIGFLAWIVAKWFGMEKYFGRTIDVMDLSLISLFAGIFSAFIMIFFTFLITFLSYKKGWNPDNLTAPLITLAGDIITLPLLFFSMKVVSLFYDELKIVIFIAFLIITFTYTFLSSRTEVSKRILAESLPVLAICGLLSIFSGSILGSKFEGIMGISAILTILPAFLEDGGAIGGILAARFSSSLHIGEIKYEKKPSKKVIRLFIVMHIVGLIIFPLIGIFGYIAGSLIGLPGYNLLKMILISLTAGEILVIIVNFLSYYLSTISFKIGVNPDNVVIPVLTSLMDFVGTACLIGVAFLYL
;
A
#
# COMPACT_ATOMS: atom_id res chain seq x y z
N MET A 1 0.42 34.92 -12.89
CA MET A 1 0.51 33.46 -13.15
C MET A 1 -0.76 33.04 -13.92
N LYS A 2 -0.70 33.03 -15.26
CA LYS A 2 -1.90 32.88 -16.11
C LYS A 2 -2.47 31.45 -16.03
N ILE A 3 -3.78 31.39 -15.82
CA ILE A 3 -4.69 30.23 -15.77
C ILE A 3 -4.70 29.53 -17.14
N TRP A 4 -3.58 28.89 -17.51
CA TRP A 4 -3.48 28.05 -18.71
C TRP A 4 -3.57 26.56 -18.37
N LEU A 5 -3.30 26.18 -17.12
CA LEU A 5 -3.43 24.81 -16.61
C LEU A 5 -4.87 24.27 -16.62
N PHE A 6 -5.88 25.13 -16.55
CA PHE A 6 -7.30 24.74 -16.54
C PHE A 6 -7.97 24.80 -17.92
N ARG A 7 -7.22 25.12 -18.98
CA ARG A 7 -7.76 25.20 -20.35
C ARG A 7 -7.90 23.83 -21.02
N GLU A 8 -7.34 22.77 -20.42
CA GLU A 8 -7.50 21.40 -20.89
C GLU A 8 -8.39 20.60 -19.94
N SER A 9 -9.52 20.10 -20.45
CA SER A 9 -10.48 19.30 -19.69
C SER A 9 -9.86 18.11 -18.96
N GLN A 10 -8.74 17.58 -19.46
CA GLN A 10 -8.07 16.42 -18.87
C GLN A 10 -7.32 16.75 -17.57
N THR A 11 -6.67 17.90 -17.47
CA THR A 11 -5.90 18.26 -16.25
C THR A 11 -6.83 18.50 -15.07
N ALA A 12 -7.97 19.16 -15.33
CA ALA A 12 -9.00 19.37 -14.33
C ALA A 12 -9.65 18.05 -13.87
N LYS A 13 -9.84 17.09 -14.79
CA LYS A 13 -10.31 15.74 -14.45
C LYS A 13 -9.29 15.00 -13.59
N ASP A 14 -8.03 14.98 -14.01
CA ASP A 14 -6.95 14.30 -13.27
C ASP A 14 -6.83 14.85 -11.84
N LEU A 15 -6.90 16.18 -11.70
CA LEU A 15 -6.91 16.85 -10.39
C LEU A 15 -8.12 16.43 -9.56
N LYS A 16 -9.34 16.50 -10.12
CA LYS A 16 -10.58 16.16 -9.43
C LYS A 16 -10.59 14.70 -8.97
N GLU A 17 -10.18 13.79 -9.83
CA GLU A 17 -10.17 12.35 -9.58
C GLU A 17 -9.15 11.99 -8.49
N SER A 18 -7.94 12.55 -8.57
CA SER A 18 -6.89 12.31 -7.57
C SER A 18 -7.23 12.93 -6.22
N LEU A 19 -7.79 14.16 -6.20
CA LEU A 19 -8.25 14.78 -4.95
C LEU A 19 -9.37 13.96 -4.31
N PHE A 20 -10.31 13.45 -5.11
CA PHE A 20 -11.40 12.62 -4.60
C PHE A 20 -10.87 11.34 -3.95
N SER A 21 -9.96 10.63 -4.62
CA SER A 21 -9.43 9.36 -4.11
C SER A 21 -8.55 9.56 -2.88
N LEU A 22 -7.64 10.53 -2.90
CA LEU A 22 -6.73 10.80 -1.78
C LEU A 22 -7.46 11.36 -0.56
N THR A 23 -8.45 12.26 -0.74
CA THR A 23 -9.25 12.72 0.40
C THR A 23 -9.91 11.54 1.12
N PHE A 24 -10.44 10.58 0.37
CA PHE A 24 -11.07 9.39 0.95
C PHE A 24 -10.05 8.46 1.62
N CYS A 25 -8.84 8.35 1.06
CA CYS A 25 -7.69 7.67 1.67
C CYS A 25 -7.38 8.29 3.03
N THR A 26 -7.06 9.60 3.07
CA THR A 26 -6.75 10.33 4.30
C THR A 26 -7.78 10.11 5.40
N PHE A 27 -9.08 10.14 5.07
CA PHE A 27 -10.14 9.91 6.05
C PHE A 27 -10.21 8.47 6.55
N GLY A 28 -10.06 7.49 5.67
CA GLY A 28 -10.17 6.09 6.06
C GLY A 28 -8.92 5.58 6.79
N ASP A 29 -7.76 6.15 6.52
CA ASP A 29 -6.50 5.87 7.21
C ASP A 29 -6.59 6.25 8.70
N LEU A 30 -7.29 7.35 9.02
CA LEU A 30 -7.62 7.70 10.40
C LEU A 30 -8.51 6.65 11.07
N ILE A 31 -9.45 6.05 10.34
CA ILE A 31 -10.31 4.97 10.85
C ILE A 31 -9.47 3.72 11.14
N THR A 32 -8.52 3.39 10.27
CA THR A 32 -7.57 2.30 10.48
C THR A 32 -6.75 2.52 11.76
N GLY A 33 -6.24 3.74 11.96
CA GLY A 33 -5.51 4.12 13.18
C GLY A 33 -6.34 3.92 14.46
N VAL A 34 -7.62 4.33 14.46
CA VAL A 34 -8.55 4.09 15.59
C VAL A 34 -8.81 2.59 15.80
N THR A 35 -8.90 1.83 14.70
CA THR A 35 -9.15 0.38 14.73
C THR A 35 -8.02 -0.37 15.44
N ILE A 36 -6.75 0.04 15.27
CA ILE A 36 -5.62 -0.52 16.03
C ILE A 36 -5.83 -0.32 17.54
N GLY A 37 -6.26 0.87 17.96
CA GLY A 37 -6.54 1.18 19.36
C GLY A 37 -7.63 0.30 19.97
N TYR A 38 -8.67 -0.04 19.19
CA TYR A 38 -9.74 -0.95 19.65
C TYR A 38 -9.23 -2.37 19.93
N PHE A 39 -8.20 -2.84 19.24
CA PHE A 39 -7.65 -4.18 19.39
C PHE A 39 -6.42 -4.26 20.31
N THR A 40 -6.17 -3.23 21.12
CA THR A 40 -5.02 -3.17 22.06
C THR A 40 -4.95 -4.39 22.98
N ASP A 41 -6.10 -4.88 23.49
CA ASP A 41 -6.14 -6.06 24.37
C ASP A 41 -5.67 -7.34 23.65
N LEU A 42 -5.99 -7.48 22.37
CA LEU A 42 -5.52 -8.62 21.56
C LEU A 42 -4.04 -8.49 21.21
N LEU A 43 -3.54 -7.27 21.00
CA LEU A 43 -2.10 -7.01 20.81
C LEU A 43 -1.30 -7.34 22.08
N ASN A 44 -1.83 -7.02 23.26
CA ASN A 44 -1.22 -7.41 24.53
C ASN A 44 -1.13 -8.94 24.69
N ALA A 45 -2.11 -9.67 24.13
CA ALA A 45 -2.11 -11.14 24.16
C ALA A 45 -1.13 -11.77 23.16
N LEU A 46 -0.90 -11.15 21.98
CA LEU A 46 0.09 -11.55 20.97
C LEU A 46 0.92 -10.35 20.50
N PRO A 47 1.95 -9.92 21.27
CA PRO A 47 2.75 -8.75 20.90
C PRO A 47 3.43 -8.89 19.53
N ALA A 48 3.83 -10.11 19.16
CA ALA A 48 4.45 -10.38 17.87
C ALA A 48 3.55 -10.03 16.65
N LEU A 49 2.23 -9.86 16.85
CA LEU A 49 1.33 -9.43 15.79
C LEU A 49 1.66 -8.01 15.30
N ILE A 50 2.24 -7.16 16.14
CA ILE A 50 2.65 -5.79 15.77
C ILE A 50 3.71 -5.78 14.64
N ILE A 51 4.53 -6.83 14.56
CA ILE A 51 5.53 -7.01 13.50
C ILE A 51 4.86 -7.46 12.21
N LEU A 52 3.77 -8.23 12.30
CA LEU A 52 3.06 -8.78 11.14
C LEU A 52 2.07 -7.78 10.52
N ILE A 53 1.49 -6.87 11.31
CA ILE A 53 0.44 -5.95 10.84
C ILE A 53 0.91 -5.08 9.65
N PRO A 54 2.01 -4.29 9.74
CA PRO A 54 2.44 -3.43 8.63
C PRO A 54 2.70 -4.18 7.32
N PRO A 55 3.53 -5.26 7.27
CA PRO A 55 3.76 -5.98 6.02
C PRO A 55 2.50 -6.70 5.53
N ALA A 56 1.62 -7.14 6.43
CA ALA A 56 0.39 -7.79 6.03
C ALA A 56 -0.58 -6.82 5.35
N ILE A 57 -0.76 -5.63 5.90
CA ILE A 57 -1.59 -4.58 5.31
C ILE A 57 -0.97 -4.12 3.98
N GLY A 58 0.31 -3.73 4.01
CA GLY A 58 1.02 -3.20 2.83
C GLY A 58 1.05 -4.18 1.66
N MET A 59 1.21 -5.48 1.89
CA MET A 59 1.19 -6.46 0.80
C MET A 59 -0.17 -6.61 0.13
N ARG A 60 -1.27 -6.45 0.88
CA ARG A 60 -2.63 -6.54 0.33
C ARG A 60 -2.86 -5.32 -0.55
N GLY A 61 -2.53 -4.13 -0.04
CA GLY A 61 -2.50 -2.90 -0.84
C GLY A 61 -1.66 -3.08 -2.12
N ASN A 62 -0.42 -3.52 -2.01
CA ASN A 62 0.51 -3.65 -3.13
C ASN A 62 0.04 -4.67 -4.20
N ILE A 63 -0.41 -5.87 -3.80
CA ILE A 63 -0.86 -6.90 -4.76
C ILE A 63 -2.10 -6.43 -5.53
N PHE A 64 -3.08 -5.88 -4.81
CA PHE A 64 -4.37 -5.52 -5.39
C PHE A 64 -4.34 -4.16 -6.09
N ALA A 65 -3.54 -3.19 -5.64
CA ALA A 65 -3.29 -1.95 -6.38
C ALA A 65 -2.55 -2.23 -7.69
N SER A 66 -1.57 -3.13 -7.69
CA SER A 66 -0.88 -3.60 -8.91
C SER A 66 -1.84 -4.35 -9.85
N LEU A 67 -2.80 -5.10 -9.31
CA LEU A 67 -3.89 -5.68 -10.10
C LEU A 67 -4.78 -4.58 -10.71
N GLY A 68 -5.18 -3.58 -9.92
CA GLY A 68 -5.96 -2.43 -10.39
C GLY A 68 -5.24 -1.65 -11.51
N SER A 69 -3.92 -1.45 -11.37
CA SER A 69 -3.06 -0.81 -12.38
C SER A 69 -3.06 -1.61 -13.69
N ARG A 70 -2.82 -2.93 -13.62
CA ARG A 70 -2.91 -3.81 -14.80
C ARG A 70 -4.26 -3.75 -15.48
N LEU A 71 -5.35 -3.81 -14.71
CA LEU A 71 -6.71 -3.71 -15.24
C LEU A 71 -6.97 -2.34 -15.88
N GLY A 72 -6.42 -1.26 -15.31
CA GLY A 72 -6.42 0.08 -15.89
C GLY A 72 -5.72 0.10 -17.25
N SER A 73 -4.47 -0.39 -17.31
CA SER A 73 -3.71 -0.55 -18.56
C SER A 73 -4.50 -1.32 -19.61
N TYR A 74 -5.07 -2.49 -19.25
CA TYR A 74 -5.85 -3.32 -20.18
C TYR A 74 -7.14 -2.66 -20.69
N LEU A 75 -7.77 -1.81 -19.88
CA LEU A 75 -8.94 -1.04 -20.30
C LEU A 75 -8.54 0.03 -21.31
N HIS A 76 -7.42 0.73 -21.07
CA HIS A 76 -6.94 1.78 -21.97
C HIS A 76 -6.35 1.23 -23.27
N THR A 77 -5.72 0.05 -23.25
CA THR A 77 -5.22 -0.64 -24.46
C THR A 77 -6.33 -1.34 -25.24
N GLY A 78 -7.51 -1.53 -24.64
CA GLY A 78 -8.64 -2.24 -25.23
C GLY A 78 -8.53 -3.77 -25.17
N GLU A 79 -7.57 -4.32 -24.41
CA GLU A 79 -7.42 -5.77 -24.18
C GLU A 79 -8.54 -6.34 -23.30
N ILE A 80 -9.16 -5.51 -22.46
CA ILE A 80 -10.36 -5.85 -21.70
C ILE A 80 -11.49 -4.88 -22.05
N VAL A 81 -12.67 -5.43 -22.32
CA VAL A 81 -13.90 -4.66 -22.57
C VAL A 81 -14.92 -4.98 -21.48
N ILE A 82 -15.59 -3.95 -20.97
CA ILE A 82 -16.63 -4.07 -19.93
C ILE A 82 -17.76 -4.99 -20.43
N GLY A 83 -18.14 -5.97 -19.59
CA GLY A 83 -19.21 -6.93 -19.88
C GLY A 83 -18.76 -8.15 -20.71
N GLY A 84 -17.54 -8.15 -21.24
CA GLY A 84 -16.96 -9.28 -21.97
C GLY A 84 -16.34 -10.32 -21.03
N LYS A 85 -16.44 -11.61 -21.40
CA LYS A 85 -15.62 -12.66 -20.77
C LYS A 85 -14.17 -12.50 -21.27
N SER A 86 -13.22 -12.35 -20.36
CA SER A 86 -11.80 -12.26 -20.69
C SER A 86 -10.99 -13.32 -19.94
N ASN A 87 -10.18 -14.10 -20.69
CA ASN A 87 -9.22 -15.03 -20.08
C ASN A 87 -8.13 -14.28 -19.33
N LEU A 88 -7.74 -13.10 -19.82
CA LEU A 88 -6.77 -12.21 -19.16
C LEU A 88 -7.24 -11.83 -17.75
N LEU A 89 -8.53 -11.55 -17.59
CA LEU A 89 -9.13 -11.26 -16.28
C LEU A 89 -9.01 -12.46 -15.33
N LYS A 90 -9.32 -13.67 -15.81
CA LYS A 90 -9.19 -14.91 -15.01
C LYS A 90 -7.74 -15.17 -14.61
N GLU A 91 -6.79 -14.95 -15.52
CA GLU A 91 -5.37 -15.15 -15.26
C GLU A 91 -4.85 -14.14 -14.22
N ASN A 92 -5.28 -12.88 -14.30
CA ASN A 92 -4.94 -11.87 -13.31
C ASN A 92 -5.54 -12.16 -11.92
N ILE A 93 -6.78 -12.68 -11.86
CA ILE A 93 -7.39 -13.14 -10.60
C ILE A 93 -6.59 -14.30 -10.00
N LYS A 94 -6.35 -15.37 -10.79
CA LYS A 94 -5.58 -16.54 -10.35
C LYS A 94 -4.21 -16.15 -9.84
N THR A 95 -3.52 -15.29 -10.57
CA THR A 95 -2.18 -14.84 -10.20
C THR A 95 -2.20 -14.01 -8.91
N SER A 96 -3.22 -13.17 -8.70
CA SER A 96 -3.32 -12.36 -7.48
C SER A 96 -3.58 -13.21 -6.24
N PHE A 97 -4.35 -14.30 -6.36
CA PHE A 97 -4.46 -15.31 -5.30
C PHE A 97 -3.13 -16.01 -5.04
N ALA A 98 -2.41 -16.43 -6.10
CA ALA A 98 -1.11 -17.09 -5.95
C ALA A 98 -0.10 -16.18 -5.24
N LEU A 99 0.01 -14.91 -5.66
CA LEU A 99 0.81 -13.90 -4.99
C LEU A 99 0.40 -13.75 -3.53
N THR A 100 -0.90 -13.62 -3.24
CA THR A 100 -1.38 -13.43 -1.86
C THR A 100 -1.00 -14.60 -0.97
N PHE A 101 -1.18 -15.84 -1.43
CA PHE A 101 -0.87 -17.02 -0.63
C PHE A 101 0.64 -17.18 -0.42
N SER A 102 1.45 -17.04 -1.48
CA SER A 102 2.91 -17.08 -1.39
C SER A 102 3.43 -16.02 -0.42
N MET A 103 2.96 -14.78 -0.58
CA MET A 103 3.39 -13.66 0.24
C MET A 103 2.92 -13.78 1.69
N SER A 104 1.73 -14.35 1.95
CA SER A 104 1.22 -14.55 3.32
C SER A 104 2.10 -15.51 4.13
N ILE A 105 2.53 -16.62 3.53
CA ILE A 105 3.48 -17.54 4.16
C ILE A 105 4.82 -16.86 4.38
N TYR A 106 5.32 -16.15 3.36
CA TYR A 106 6.60 -15.45 3.44
C TYR A 106 6.66 -14.42 4.58
N ILE A 107 5.66 -13.54 4.71
CA ILE A 107 5.64 -12.55 5.79
C ILE A 107 5.39 -13.15 7.15
N GLY A 108 4.60 -14.22 7.25
CA GLY A 108 4.40 -14.90 8.52
C GLY A 108 5.69 -15.52 9.03
N PHE A 109 6.46 -16.14 8.13
CA PHE A 109 7.79 -16.65 8.41
C PHE A 109 8.77 -15.54 8.80
N LEU A 110 8.83 -14.44 8.05
CA LEU A 110 9.71 -13.32 8.38
C LEU A 110 9.33 -12.65 9.71
N ALA A 111 8.04 -12.42 9.95
CA ALA A 111 7.55 -11.83 11.19
C ALA A 111 7.94 -12.69 12.39
N TRP A 112 7.91 -14.03 12.26
CA TRP A 112 8.41 -14.94 13.29
C TRP A 112 9.92 -14.80 13.53
N ILE A 113 10.75 -14.70 12.49
CA ILE A 113 12.19 -14.46 12.64
C ILE A 113 12.44 -13.18 13.43
N VAL A 114 11.75 -12.10 13.05
CA VAL A 114 11.92 -10.79 13.68
C VAL A 114 11.37 -10.80 15.11
N ALA A 115 10.24 -11.47 15.37
CA ALA A 115 9.70 -11.62 16.72
C ALA A 115 10.68 -12.34 17.66
N LYS A 116 11.34 -13.39 17.19
CA LYS A 116 12.42 -14.06 17.94
C LYS A 116 13.60 -13.12 18.21
N TRP A 117 14.02 -12.36 17.21
CA TRP A 117 15.13 -11.42 17.36
C TRP A 117 14.85 -10.34 18.42
N PHE A 118 13.61 -9.88 18.53
CA PHE A 118 13.18 -8.91 19.56
C PHE A 118 12.77 -9.55 20.90
N GLY A 119 12.89 -10.88 21.06
CA GLY A 119 12.47 -11.57 22.29
C GLY A 119 10.97 -11.56 22.54
N MET A 120 10.15 -11.26 21.52
CA MET A 120 8.68 -11.26 21.57
C MET A 120 8.13 -12.68 21.44
N GLU A 121 8.68 -13.63 22.20
CA GLU A 121 8.41 -15.05 22.01
C GLU A 121 7.19 -15.55 22.77
N LYS A 122 6.59 -14.75 23.67
CA LYS A 122 5.51 -15.20 24.55
C LYS A 122 4.12 -14.91 23.95
N TYR A 123 3.29 -15.94 23.91
CA TYR A 123 1.87 -15.89 23.60
C TYR A 123 1.11 -16.78 24.59
N PHE A 124 0.22 -16.23 25.42
CA PHE A 124 -0.55 -17.01 26.43
C PHE A 124 0.29 -18.04 27.21
N GLY A 125 1.52 -17.68 27.62
CA GLY A 125 2.41 -18.59 28.36
C GLY A 125 3.10 -19.69 27.53
N ARG A 126 2.85 -19.77 26.21
CA ARG A 126 3.61 -20.60 25.26
C ARG A 126 4.58 -19.77 24.42
N THR A 127 5.59 -20.43 23.87
CA THR A 127 6.47 -19.84 22.86
C THR A 127 5.77 -19.78 21.51
N ILE A 128 5.86 -18.65 20.81
CA ILE A 128 5.29 -18.46 19.47
C ILE A 128 6.06 -19.33 18.48
N ASP A 129 5.35 -20.25 17.83
CA ASP A 129 5.90 -21.04 16.74
C ASP A 129 5.73 -20.32 15.40
N VAL A 130 6.56 -20.68 14.42
CA VAL A 130 6.50 -20.18 13.04
C VAL A 130 5.11 -20.40 12.43
N MET A 131 4.45 -21.47 12.85
CA MET A 131 3.10 -21.83 12.40
C MET A 131 2.06 -20.84 12.87
N ASP A 132 2.19 -20.25 14.07
CA ASP A 132 1.19 -19.32 14.60
C ASP A 132 1.11 -18.08 13.70
N LEU A 133 2.21 -17.37 13.46
CA LEU A 133 2.21 -16.16 12.64
C LEU A 133 1.95 -16.45 11.16
N SER A 134 2.44 -17.59 10.65
CA SER A 134 2.21 -17.99 9.26
C SER A 134 0.74 -18.34 8.98
N LEU A 135 0.09 -19.07 9.89
CA LEU A 135 -1.34 -19.38 9.76
C LEU A 135 -2.20 -18.13 9.93
N ILE A 136 -1.87 -17.24 10.89
CA ILE A 136 -2.59 -15.98 11.06
C ILE A 136 -2.54 -15.14 9.79
N SER A 137 -1.34 -14.97 9.23
CA SER A 137 -1.12 -14.25 7.97
C SER A 137 -1.88 -14.89 6.81
N LEU A 138 -1.87 -16.22 6.73
CA LEU A 138 -2.51 -16.96 5.64
C LEU A 138 -4.04 -16.90 5.71
N PHE A 139 -4.65 -17.13 6.87
CA PHE A 139 -6.09 -16.99 7.04
C PHE A 139 -6.54 -15.57 6.74
N ALA A 140 -5.83 -14.56 7.25
CA ALA A 140 -6.12 -13.16 6.96
C ALA A 140 -6.02 -12.90 5.46
N GLY A 141 -4.98 -13.42 4.81
CA GLY A 141 -4.77 -13.33 3.36
C GLY A 141 -5.89 -13.97 2.54
N ILE A 142 -6.36 -15.15 2.93
CA ILE A 142 -7.49 -15.82 2.27
C ILE A 142 -8.75 -14.97 2.38
N PHE A 143 -9.14 -14.58 3.60
CA PHE A 143 -10.35 -13.79 3.81
C PHE A 143 -10.27 -12.43 3.12
N SER A 144 -9.12 -11.75 3.20
CA SER A 144 -8.92 -10.45 2.56
C SER A 144 -8.96 -10.58 1.03
N ALA A 145 -8.36 -11.62 0.44
CA ALA A 145 -8.22 -11.72 -1.01
C ALA A 145 -9.56 -11.70 -1.75
N PHE A 146 -10.58 -12.40 -1.25
CA PHE A 146 -11.91 -12.40 -1.87
C PHE A 146 -12.54 -11.00 -1.86
N ILE A 147 -12.46 -10.31 -0.73
CA ILE A 147 -13.04 -8.97 -0.56
C ILE A 147 -12.25 -7.95 -1.38
N MET A 148 -10.92 -8.05 -1.37
CA MET A 148 -10.03 -7.16 -2.11
C MET A 148 -10.19 -7.28 -3.62
N ILE A 149 -10.39 -8.49 -4.16
CA ILE A 149 -10.72 -8.67 -5.58
C ILE A 149 -12.02 -7.97 -5.92
N PHE A 150 -13.05 -8.13 -5.08
CA PHE A 150 -14.32 -7.45 -5.27
C PHE A 150 -14.13 -5.92 -5.34
N PHE A 151 -13.43 -5.31 -4.38
CA PHE A 151 -13.18 -3.87 -4.40
C PHE A 151 -12.29 -3.42 -5.56
N THR A 152 -11.24 -4.16 -5.88
CA THR A 152 -10.36 -3.87 -7.03
C THR A 152 -11.17 -3.78 -8.31
N PHE A 153 -12.03 -4.77 -8.55
CA PHE A 153 -12.87 -4.83 -9.74
C PHE A 153 -13.93 -3.72 -9.72
N LEU A 154 -14.60 -3.55 -8.58
CA LEU A 154 -15.59 -2.51 -8.41
C LEU A 154 -15.00 -1.13 -8.71
N ILE A 155 -13.88 -0.77 -8.09
CA ILE A 155 -13.22 0.53 -8.27
C ILE A 155 -12.74 0.70 -9.72
N THR A 156 -12.09 -0.30 -10.29
CA THR A 156 -11.51 -0.20 -11.64
C THR A 156 -12.60 -0.07 -12.72
N PHE A 157 -13.60 -0.96 -12.71
CA PHE A 157 -14.65 -0.94 -13.74
C PHE A 157 -15.67 0.17 -13.53
N LEU A 158 -15.98 0.54 -12.28
CA LEU A 158 -16.90 1.65 -12.00
C LEU A 158 -16.29 3.00 -12.36
N SER A 159 -15.01 3.22 -12.06
CA SER A 159 -14.31 4.45 -12.44
C SER A 159 -14.28 4.61 -13.96
N TYR A 160 -13.88 3.55 -14.68
CA TYR A 160 -13.89 3.55 -16.14
C TYR A 160 -15.29 3.76 -16.74
N LYS A 161 -16.32 3.08 -16.20
CA LYS A 161 -17.72 3.25 -16.65
C LYS A 161 -18.24 4.68 -16.41
N LYS A 162 -17.79 5.35 -15.36
CA LYS A 162 -18.12 6.76 -15.07
C LYS A 162 -17.30 7.76 -15.88
N GLY A 163 -16.39 7.28 -16.75
CA GLY A 163 -15.51 8.12 -17.56
C GLY A 163 -14.38 8.77 -16.78
N TRP A 164 -14.06 8.25 -15.60
CA TRP A 164 -12.89 8.63 -14.81
C TRP A 164 -11.72 7.74 -15.20
N ASN A 165 -10.48 8.22 -15.03
CA ASN A 165 -9.33 7.36 -15.25
C ASN A 165 -9.14 6.42 -14.04
N PRO A 166 -9.22 5.09 -14.21
CA PRO A 166 -8.97 4.14 -13.12
C PRO A 166 -7.60 4.35 -12.46
N ASP A 167 -6.59 4.77 -13.21
CA ASP A 167 -5.22 4.98 -12.72
C ASP A 167 -5.13 6.06 -11.64
N ASN A 168 -6.09 7.00 -11.59
CA ASN A 168 -6.15 8.05 -10.57
C ASN A 168 -6.84 7.57 -9.27
N LEU A 169 -7.51 6.42 -9.31
CA LEU A 169 -8.40 5.94 -8.24
C LEU A 169 -7.97 4.60 -7.65
N THR A 170 -7.48 3.67 -8.46
CA THR A 170 -7.26 2.29 -8.05
C THR A 170 -6.24 2.19 -6.94
N ALA A 171 -5.06 2.81 -7.08
CA ALA A 171 -4.04 2.74 -6.03
C ALA A 171 -4.54 3.28 -4.67
N PRO A 172 -5.00 4.55 -4.53
CA PRO A 172 -5.44 5.07 -3.23
C PRO A 172 -6.64 4.33 -2.63
N LEU A 173 -7.67 4.02 -3.44
CA LEU A 173 -8.89 3.42 -2.90
C LEU A 173 -8.73 1.92 -2.59
N ILE A 174 -7.85 1.22 -3.32
CA ILE A 174 -7.58 -0.21 -3.04
C ILE A 174 -6.67 -0.34 -1.83
N THR A 175 -5.65 0.50 -1.66
CA THR A 175 -4.83 0.49 -0.43
C THR A 175 -5.70 0.77 0.79
N LEU A 176 -6.52 1.82 0.74
CA LEU A 176 -7.47 2.12 1.80
C LEU A 176 -8.39 0.94 2.15
N ALA A 177 -8.97 0.30 1.13
CA ALA A 177 -9.79 -0.89 1.35
C ALA A 177 -8.96 -2.00 2.02
N GLY A 178 -7.72 -2.19 1.57
CA GLY A 178 -6.75 -3.09 2.18
C GLY A 178 -6.55 -2.83 3.67
N ASP A 179 -6.40 -1.58 4.07
CA ASP A 179 -6.11 -1.18 5.45
C ASP A 179 -7.31 -1.45 6.36
N ILE A 180 -8.49 -0.99 5.95
CA ILE A 180 -9.76 -1.18 6.68
C ILE A 180 -10.14 -2.67 6.78
N ILE A 181 -9.87 -3.47 5.75
CA ILE A 181 -10.29 -4.88 5.68
C ILE A 181 -9.28 -5.80 6.38
N THR A 182 -7.99 -5.61 6.14
CA THR A 182 -6.96 -6.57 6.53
C THR A 182 -6.76 -6.59 8.05
N LEU A 183 -6.82 -5.43 8.71
CA LEU A 183 -6.55 -5.34 10.15
C LEU A 183 -7.58 -6.13 11.00
N PRO A 184 -8.91 -5.94 10.85
CA PRO A 184 -9.88 -6.78 11.57
C PRO A 184 -9.76 -8.27 11.23
N LEU A 185 -9.45 -8.61 9.97
CA LEU A 185 -9.29 -10.00 9.55
C LEU A 185 -8.02 -10.65 10.11
N LEU A 186 -6.96 -9.89 10.37
CA LEU A 186 -5.77 -10.36 11.09
C LEU A 186 -6.13 -10.76 12.52
N PHE A 187 -6.86 -9.90 13.26
CA PHE A 187 -7.30 -10.22 14.62
C PHE A 187 -8.31 -11.36 14.67
N PHE A 188 -9.23 -11.43 13.70
CA PHE A 188 -10.11 -12.57 13.53
C PHE A 188 -9.31 -13.86 13.29
N SER A 189 -8.31 -13.81 12.42
CA SER A 189 -7.44 -14.95 12.11
C SER A 189 -6.61 -15.38 13.32
N MET A 190 -6.11 -14.43 14.11
CA MET A 190 -5.48 -14.70 15.41
C MET A 190 -6.40 -15.51 16.32
N LYS A 191 -7.66 -15.08 16.48
CA LYS A 191 -8.64 -15.82 17.29
C LYS A 191 -8.89 -17.22 16.73
N VAL A 192 -9.05 -17.38 15.42
CA VAL A 192 -9.26 -18.69 14.78
C VAL A 192 -8.07 -19.62 15.05
N VAL A 193 -6.84 -19.16 14.80
CA VAL A 193 -5.62 -19.96 15.00
C VAL A 193 -5.40 -20.31 16.47
N SER A 194 -5.85 -19.46 17.40
CA SER A 194 -5.77 -19.72 18.83
C SER A 194 -6.63 -20.90 19.29
N LEU A 195 -7.66 -21.28 18.53
CA LEU A 195 -8.54 -22.42 18.85
C LEU A 195 -7.93 -23.77 18.44
N PHE A 196 -6.87 -23.77 17.63
CA PHE A 196 -6.22 -25.00 17.17
C PHE A 196 -5.17 -25.49 18.17
N TYR A 197 -5.19 -26.79 18.44
CA TYR A 197 -4.09 -27.48 19.13
C TYR A 197 -2.89 -27.67 18.18
N ASP A 198 -1.70 -27.85 18.73
CA ASP A 198 -0.45 -27.75 17.96
C ASP A 198 -0.33 -28.79 16.84
N GLU A 199 -0.74 -30.05 17.07
CA GLU A 199 -0.75 -31.08 16.01
C GLU A 199 -1.64 -30.69 14.83
N LEU A 200 -2.81 -30.08 15.09
CA LEU A 200 -3.70 -29.61 14.03
C LEU A 200 -3.09 -28.46 13.24
N LYS A 201 -2.38 -27.54 13.92
CA LYS A 201 -1.66 -26.45 13.23
C LYS A 201 -0.61 -26.99 12.27
N ILE A 202 0.14 -28.03 12.66
CA ILE A 202 1.13 -28.68 11.80
C ILE A 202 0.46 -29.21 10.53
N VAL A 203 -0.64 -29.96 10.68
CA VAL A 203 -1.38 -30.54 9.54
C VAL A 203 -1.91 -29.44 8.63
N ILE A 204 -2.55 -28.41 9.20
CA ILE A 204 -3.10 -27.28 8.45
C ILE A 204 -1.99 -26.52 7.72
N PHE A 205 -0.87 -26.25 8.38
CA PHE A 205 0.26 -25.52 7.81
C PHE A 205 0.89 -26.27 6.64
N ILE A 206 1.15 -27.57 6.78
CA ILE A 206 1.69 -28.42 5.69
C ILE A 206 0.70 -28.48 4.52
N ALA A 207 -0.60 -28.67 4.80
CA ALA A 207 -1.62 -28.67 3.77
C ALA A 207 -1.63 -27.35 2.99
N PHE A 208 -1.55 -26.22 3.68
CA PHE A 208 -1.49 -24.91 3.04
C PHE A 208 -0.20 -24.64 2.27
N LEU A 209 0.95 -25.12 2.73
CA LEU A 209 2.19 -25.06 1.97
C LEU A 209 2.05 -25.80 0.64
N ILE A 210 1.52 -27.03 0.68
CA ILE A 210 1.28 -27.84 -0.53
C ILE A 210 0.27 -27.15 -1.45
N ILE A 211 -0.84 -26.66 -0.91
CA ILE A 211 -1.87 -25.93 -1.68
C ILE A 211 -1.27 -24.69 -2.32
N THR A 212 -0.51 -23.89 -1.57
CA THR A 212 0.09 -22.65 -2.08
C THR A 212 1.10 -22.94 -3.19
N PHE A 213 1.99 -23.90 -2.98
CA PHE A 213 2.98 -24.29 -3.98
C PHE A 213 2.30 -24.83 -5.24
N THR A 214 1.34 -25.74 -5.08
CA THR A 214 0.58 -26.33 -6.19
C THR A 214 -0.21 -25.25 -6.94
N TYR A 215 -0.91 -24.37 -6.24
CA TYR A 215 -1.71 -23.30 -6.85
C TYR A 215 -0.83 -22.29 -7.60
N THR A 216 0.32 -21.93 -7.05
CA THR A 216 1.29 -21.03 -7.69
C THR A 216 1.89 -21.68 -8.94
N PHE A 217 2.27 -22.95 -8.85
CA PHE A 217 2.77 -23.72 -10.00
C PHE A 217 1.72 -23.84 -11.10
N LEU A 218 0.48 -24.19 -10.76
CA LEU A 218 -0.62 -24.27 -11.72
C LEU A 218 -0.94 -22.90 -12.34
N SER A 219 -0.83 -21.83 -11.58
CA SER A 219 -1.04 -20.46 -12.07
C SER A 219 0.08 -20.06 -13.06
N SER A 220 1.32 -20.46 -12.84
CA SER A 220 2.47 -20.16 -13.72
C SER A 220 2.46 -20.85 -15.10
N ARG A 221 1.39 -21.57 -15.46
CA ARG A 221 1.28 -22.27 -16.76
C ARG A 221 0.98 -21.35 -17.93
N THR A 222 0.41 -20.17 -17.70
CA THR A 222 0.18 -19.17 -18.77
C THR A 222 1.29 -18.13 -18.77
N GLU A 223 1.67 -17.64 -19.94
CA GLU A 223 2.75 -16.65 -20.07
C GLU A 223 2.45 -15.36 -19.29
N VAL A 224 1.20 -14.90 -19.27
CA VAL A 224 0.78 -13.72 -18.50
C VAL A 224 1.00 -13.96 -17.00
N SER A 225 0.46 -15.05 -16.46
CA SER A 225 0.57 -15.38 -15.03
C SER A 225 2.02 -15.63 -14.62
N LYS A 226 2.79 -16.36 -15.43
CA LYS A 226 4.21 -16.63 -15.23
C LYS A 226 5.01 -15.32 -15.16
N ARG A 227 4.75 -14.39 -16.08
CA ARG A 227 5.40 -13.08 -16.10
C ARG A 227 5.07 -12.27 -14.85
N ILE A 228 3.79 -12.16 -14.49
CA ILE A 228 3.36 -11.44 -13.28
C ILE A 228 4.02 -12.04 -12.04
N LEU A 229 4.03 -13.37 -11.88
CA LEU A 229 4.66 -14.03 -10.74
C LEU A 229 6.17 -13.78 -10.69
N ALA A 230 6.86 -13.93 -11.82
CA ALA A 230 8.31 -13.75 -11.92
C ALA A 230 8.76 -12.31 -11.65
N GLU A 231 7.95 -11.33 -12.06
CA GLU A 231 8.24 -9.90 -11.83
C GLU A 231 7.82 -9.46 -10.42
N SER A 232 6.67 -9.91 -9.92
CA SER A 232 6.10 -9.41 -8.67
C SER A 232 6.66 -10.11 -7.42
N LEU A 233 6.87 -11.43 -7.44
CA LEU A 233 7.31 -12.16 -6.23
C LEU A 233 8.64 -11.63 -5.64
N PRO A 234 9.71 -11.41 -6.43
CA PRO A 234 10.96 -10.90 -5.88
C PRO A 234 10.81 -9.49 -5.32
N VAL A 235 10.07 -8.64 -6.02
CA VAL A 235 9.81 -7.25 -5.61
C VAL A 235 9.00 -7.22 -4.31
N LEU A 236 7.89 -7.96 -4.26
CA LEU A 236 7.05 -8.06 -3.07
C LEU A 236 7.79 -8.67 -1.88
N ALA A 237 8.71 -9.62 -2.12
CA ALA A 237 9.57 -10.17 -1.07
C ALA A 237 10.48 -9.09 -0.46
N ILE A 238 11.19 -8.33 -1.30
CA ILE A 238 12.04 -7.22 -0.84
C ILE A 238 11.21 -6.17 -0.12
N CYS A 239 10.07 -5.77 -0.70
CA CYS A 239 9.14 -4.81 -0.10
C CYS A 239 8.62 -5.29 1.26
N GLY A 240 8.26 -6.56 1.39
CA GLY A 240 7.82 -7.16 2.64
C GLY A 240 8.87 -7.12 3.74
N LEU A 241 10.11 -7.46 3.39
CA LEU A 241 11.24 -7.38 4.29
C LEU A 241 11.46 -5.92 4.74
N LEU A 242 11.41 -4.97 3.81
CA LEU A 242 11.50 -3.55 4.11
C LEU A 242 10.38 -3.06 5.05
N SER A 243 9.12 -3.46 4.81
CA SER A 243 7.98 -3.09 5.67
C SER A 243 8.12 -3.64 7.09
N ILE A 244 8.70 -4.83 7.28
CA ILE A 244 9.00 -5.38 8.61
C ILE A 244 10.04 -4.51 9.33
N PHE A 245 11.11 -4.10 8.64
CA PHE A 245 12.12 -3.23 9.23
C PHE A 245 11.56 -1.84 9.56
N SER A 246 10.74 -1.27 8.67
CA SER A 246 10.03 0.00 8.93
C SER A 246 9.19 -0.07 10.21
N GLY A 247 8.37 -1.12 10.36
CA GLY A 247 7.57 -1.35 11.57
C GLY A 247 8.41 -1.50 12.85
N SER A 248 9.58 -2.15 12.75
CA SER A 248 10.50 -2.33 13.90
C SER A 248 11.22 -1.05 14.33
N ILE A 249 11.52 -0.15 13.38
CA ILE A 249 12.16 1.15 13.66
C ILE A 249 11.17 2.08 14.36
N LEU A 250 9.89 2.07 13.96
CA LEU A 250 8.84 2.80 14.68
C LEU A 250 8.75 2.37 16.15
N GLY A 251 8.95 1.08 16.45
CA GLY A 251 8.81 0.54 17.81
C GLY A 251 9.98 0.79 18.77
N SER A 252 11.17 1.18 18.29
CA SER A 252 12.42 1.12 19.08
C SER A 252 13.06 2.46 19.45
N LYS A 253 12.54 3.61 19.00
CA LYS A 253 13.32 4.86 18.93
C LYS A 253 12.62 6.15 19.38
N PHE A 254 11.60 6.12 20.25
CA PHE A 254 10.81 7.34 20.51
C PHE A 254 10.37 7.63 21.96
N GLU A 255 11.17 7.26 22.96
CA GLU A 255 10.98 7.79 24.31
C GLU A 255 11.70 9.15 24.47
N GLY A 256 10.94 10.23 24.71
CA GLY A 256 11.48 11.43 25.36
C GLY A 256 11.31 12.80 24.69
N ILE A 257 10.57 12.95 23.57
CA ILE A 257 10.41 14.27 22.92
C ILE A 257 8.92 14.56 22.65
N MET A 258 8.34 15.55 23.32
CA MET A 258 6.92 15.94 23.16
C MET A 258 6.51 16.24 21.71
N GLY A 259 7.43 16.75 20.88
CA GLY A 259 7.18 17.01 19.46
C GLY A 259 7.01 15.74 18.60
N ILE A 260 7.48 14.59 19.07
CA ILE A 260 7.42 13.32 18.34
C ILE A 260 6.03 12.69 18.41
N SER A 261 5.31 12.81 19.53
CA SER A 261 3.94 12.29 19.67
C SER A 261 2.97 12.91 18.65
N ALA A 262 3.11 14.21 18.38
CA ALA A 262 2.32 14.89 17.36
C ALA A 262 2.63 14.38 15.94
N ILE A 263 3.92 14.17 15.63
CA ILE A 263 4.36 13.64 14.33
C ILE A 263 3.86 12.20 14.13
N LEU A 264 3.92 11.37 15.17
CA LEU A 264 3.43 9.99 15.14
C LEU A 264 1.92 9.91 14.87
N THR A 265 1.16 10.94 15.22
CA THR A 265 -0.28 10.99 14.95
C THR A 265 -0.59 11.18 13.46
N ILE A 266 0.26 11.90 12.72
CA ILE A 266 0.07 12.14 11.28
C ILE A 266 0.89 11.19 10.39
N LEU A 267 1.87 10.50 10.95
CA LEU A 267 2.82 9.69 10.20
C LEU A 267 2.13 8.62 9.31
N PRO A 268 1.17 7.80 9.78
CA PRO A 268 0.54 6.78 8.94
C PRO A 268 -0.14 7.39 7.70
N ALA A 269 -1.07 8.34 7.91
CA ALA A 269 -1.78 9.00 6.82
C ALA A 269 -0.83 9.75 5.87
N PHE A 270 0.25 10.34 6.38
CA PHE A 270 1.26 11.00 5.57
C PHE A 270 2.00 10.02 4.64
N LEU A 271 2.35 8.85 5.15
CA LEU A 271 3.02 7.80 4.36
C LEU A 271 2.05 7.17 3.34
N GLU A 272 0.81 6.90 3.76
CA GLU A 272 -0.24 6.31 2.92
C GLU A 272 -0.59 7.24 1.75
N ASP A 273 -0.85 8.52 1.98
CA ASP A 273 -1.13 9.48 0.90
C ASP A 273 0.10 9.72 0.00
N GLY A 274 1.31 9.75 0.57
CA GLY A 274 2.55 9.82 -0.20
C GLY A 274 2.76 8.62 -1.13
N GLY A 275 2.51 7.42 -0.61
CA GLY A 275 2.51 6.17 -1.36
C GLY A 275 1.43 6.14 -2.44
N ALA A 276 0.22 6.60 -2.11
CA ALA A 276 -0.92 6.67 -3.02
C ALA A 276 -0.68 7.64 -4.19
N ILE A 277 -0.06 8.81 -3.97
CA ILE A 277 0.41 9.71 -5.05
C ILE A 277 1.41 8.97 -5.96
N GLY A 278 2.36 8.24 -5.37
CA GLY A 278 3.29 7.40 -6.11
C GLY A 278 2.59 6.33 -6.94
N GLY A 279 1.57 5.68 -6.37
CA GLY A 279 0.74 4.68 -7.03
C GLY A 279 -0.05 5.24 -8.22
N ILE A 280 -0.64 6.43 -8.08
CA ILE A 280 -1.32 7.13 -9.19
C ILE A 280 -0.33 7.38 -10.33
N LEU A 281 0.85 7.94 -10.02
CA LEU A 281 1.85 8.22 -11.05
C LEU A 281 2.37 6.94 -11.71
N ALA A 282 2.62 5.89 -10.93
CA ALA A 282 3.04 4.59 -11.44
C ALA A 282 2.04 4.04 -12.45
N ALA A 283 0.75 3.99 -12.09
CA ALA A 283 -0.32 3.52 -12.95
C ALA A 283 -0.45 4.39 -14.22
N ARG A 284 -0.45 5.72 -14.06
CA ARG A 284 -0.53 6.67 -15.18
C ARG A 284 0.62 6.53 -16.15
N PHE A 285 1.85 6.37 -15.66
CA PHE A 285 3.03 6.18 -16.51
C PHE A 285 3.03 4.81 -17.16
N SER A 286 2.60 3.76 -16.45
CA SER A 286 2.46 2.42 -17.02
C SER A 286 1.47 2.40 -18.19
N SER A 287 0.24 2.87 -17.98
CA SER A 287 -0.78 2.99 -19.04
C SER A 287 -0.27 3.81 -20.22
N SER A 288 0.35 4.96 -19.96
CA SER A 288 0.89 5.82 -21.01
C SER A 288 2.04 5.17 -21.80
N LEU A 289 2.85 4.32 -21.17
CA LEU A 289 3.91 3.55 -21.83
C LEU A 289 3.32 2.44 -22.71
N HIS A 290 2.32 1.72 -22.21
CA HIS A 290 1.65 0.65 -22.95
C HIS A 290 0.90 1.14 -24.20
N ILE A 291 0.32 2.34 -24.16
CA ILE A 291 -0.37 2.96 -25.30
C ILE A 291 0.62 3.69 -26.23
N GLY A 292 1.88 3.88 -25.80
CA GLY A 292 2.93 4.55 -26.57
C GLY A 292 2.86 6.08 -26.56
N GLU A 293 2.11 6.66 -25.62
CA GLU A 293 2.00 8.12 -25.45
C GLU A 293 3.23 8.75 -24.79
N ILE A 294 3.95 7.97 -23.97
CA ILE A 294 5.26 8.34 -23.43
C ILE A 294 6.29 7.26 -23.77
N LYS A 295 7.56 7.65 -23.87
CA LYS A 295 8.68 6.75 -24.09
C LYS A 295 9.74 6.96 -23.00
N TYR A 296 10.65 6.01 -22.87
CA TYR A 296 11.84 6.20 -22.05
C TYR A 296 12.69 7.33 -22.65
N GLU A 297 12.81 8.43 -21.93
CA GLU A 297 13.63 9.58 -22.26
C GLU A 297 14.38 10.05 -21.02
N LYS A 298 15.55 10.68 -21.19
CA LYS A 298 16.32 11.19 -20.03
C LYS A 298 15.57 12.30 -19.29
N LYS A 299 14.76 13.06 -20.01
CA LYS A 299 14.01 14.21 -19.48
C LYS A 299 12.50 13.94 -19.56
N PRO A 300 11.74 14.25 -18.50
CA PRO A 300 10.28 14.20 -18.53
C PRO A 300 9.69 15.01 -19.68
N SER A 301 8.74 14.42 -20.41
CA SER A 301 7.98 15.12 -21.45
C SER A 301 7.00 16.14 -20.85
N LYS A 302 6.45 17.03 -21.67
CA LYS A 302 5.43 18.02 -21.22
C LYS A 302 4.23 17.36 -20.53
N LYS A 303 3.82 16.18 -20.99
CA LYS A 303 2.72 15.40 -20.38
C LYS A 303 3.08 14.93 -18.98
N VAL A 304 4.31 14.45 -18.79
CA VAL A 304 4.83 14.02 -17.48
C VAL A 304 4.94 15.21 -16.53
N ILE A 305 5.51 16.32 -16.98
CA ILE A 305 5.62 17.55 -16.16
C ILE A 305 4.23 18.04 -15.73
N ARG A 306 3.22 17.94 -16.59
CA ARG A 306 1.85 18.29 -16.22
C ARG A 306 1.31 17.40 -15.10
N LEU A 307 1.57 16.09 -15.15
CA LEU A 307 1.17 15.19 -14.07
C LEU A 307 1.89 15.52 -12.77
N PHE A 308 3.18 15.86 -12.82
CA PHE A 308 3.92 16.34 -11.65
C PHE A 308 3.27 17.58 -11.04
N ILE A 309 2.89 18.56 -11.87
CA ILE A 309 2.20 19.77 -11.40
C ILE A 309 0.84 19.42 -10.77
N VAL A 310 0.08 18.49 -11.36
CA VAL A 310 -1.20 18.05 -10.75
C VAL A 310 -0.95 17.44 -9.37
N MET A 311 0.07 16.58 -9.21
CA MET A 311 0.39 15.98 -7.91
C MET A 311 0.86 17.01 -6.88
N HIS A 312 1.57 18.07 -7.29
CA HIS A 312 1.87 19.20 -6.41
C HIS A 312 0.60 19.94 -5.97
N ILE A 313 -0.32 20.24 -6.89
CA ILE A 313 -1.58 20.92 -6.53
C ILE A 313 -2.41 20.04 -5.58
N VAL A 314 -2.41 18.73 -5.79
CA VAL A 314 -3.03 17.75 -4.88
C VAL A 314 -2.35 17.79 -3.51
N GLY A 315 -1.02 17.74 -3.45
CA GLY A 315 -0.23 17.80 -2.22
C GLY A 315 -0.50 19.06 -1.39
N LEU A 316 -0.60 20.22 -2.06
CA LEU A 316 -0.94 21.51 -1.43
C LEU A 316 -2.29 21.50 -0.71
N ILE A 317 -3.17 20.54 -1.00
CA ILE A 317 -4.48 20.40 -0.38
C ILE A 317 -4.46 19.25 0.64
N ILE A 318 -3.96 18.07 0.25
CA ILE A 318 -4.01 16.85 1.07
C ILE A 318 -3.11 16.93 2.30
N PHE A 319 -1.87 17.42 2.18
CA PHE A 319 -0.95 17.46 3.32
C PHE A 319 -1.39 18.42 4.44
N PRO A 320 -1.92 19.64 4.14
CA PRO A 320 -2.57 20.45 5.17
C PRO A 320 -3.75 19.75 5.86
N LEU A 321 -4.57 19.00 5.11
CA LEU A 321 -5.68 18.23 5.68
C LEU A 321 -5.19 17.17 6.66
N ILE A 322 -4.12 16.44 6.33
CA ILE A 322 -3.45 15.52 7.26
C ILE A 322 -3.03 16.25 8.55
N GLY A 323 -2.42 17.43 8.44
CA GLY A 323 -2.00 18.23 9.59
C GLY A 323 -3.19 18.67 10.48
N ILE A 324 -4.30 19.07 9.85
CA ILE A 324 -5.55 19.42 10.55
C ILE A 324 -6.10 18.21 11.29
N PHE A 325 -6.23 17.06 10.62
CA PHE A 325 -6.77 15.85 11.24
C PHE A 325 -5.88 15.32 12.35
N GLY A 326 -4.56 15.36 12.17
CA GLY A 326 -3.61 15.02 13.22
C GLY A 326 -3.75 15.89 14.46
N TYR A 327 -3.92 17.20 14.28
CA TYR A 327 -4.17 18.11 15.40
C TYR A 327 -5.47 17.78 16.14
N ILE A 328 -6.56 17.52 15.40
CA ILE A 328 -7.85 17.15 15.98
C ILE A 328 -7.73 15.83 16.73
N ALA A 329 -7.17 14.79 16.11
CA ALA A 329 -7.00 13.47 16.72
C ALA A 329 -6.11 13.54 17.97
N GLY A 330 -4.96 14.22 17.90
CA GLY A 330 -4.07 14.41 19.04
C GLY A 330 -4.73 15.16 20.19
N SER A 331 -5.52 16.20 19.89
CA SER A 331 -6.28 16.96 20.89
C SER A 331 -7.36 16.11 21.57
N LEU A 332 -8.05 15.26 20.82
CA LEU A 332 -9.08 14.36 21.36
C LEU A 332 -8.49 13.29 22.29
N ILE A 333 -7.29 12.81 22.00
CA ILE A 333 -6.58 11.79 22.79
C ILE A 333 -5.82 12.42 23.97
N GLY A 334 -5.71 13.75 24.02
CA GLY A 334 -4.95 14.46 25.04
C GLY A 334 -3.43 14.33 24.89
N LEU A 335 -2.95 14.06 23.67
CA LEU A 335 -1.52 13.95 23.39
C LEU A 335 -0.88 15.35 23.41
N PRO A 336 0.29 15.51 24.06
CA PRO A 336 1.05 16.75 23.93
C PRO A 336 1.45 16.91 22.47
N GLY A 337 1.22 18.09 21.90
CA GLY A 337 1.50 18.33 20.49
C GLY A 337 1.67 19.79 20.11
N TYR A 338 2.02 20.01 18.86
CA TYR A 338 2.15 21.35 18.30
C TYR A 338 0.78 22.01 18.11
N ASN A 339 0.79 23.34 18.01
CA ASN A 339 -0.41 24.06 17.60
C ASN A 339 -0.81 23.72 16.15
N LEU A 340 -2.07 23.97 15.81
CA LEU A 340 -2.65 23.67 14.50
C LEU A 340 -1.82 24.22 13.33
N LEU A 341 -1.34 25.47 13.44
CA LEU A 341 -0.56 26.10 12.38
C LEU A 341 0.76 25.38 12.12
N LYS A 342 1.49 25.01 13.19
CA LYS A 342 2.72 24.23 13.08
C LYS A 342 2.46 22.85 12.47
N MET A 343 1.38 22.17 12.85
CA MET A 343 1.01 20.87 12.27
C MET A 343 0.79 20.98 10.76
N ILE A 344 0.04 21.99 10.31
CA ILE A 344 -0.21 22.26 8.89
C ILE A 344 1.10 22.58 8.15
N LEU A 345 1.95 23.43 8.71
CA LEU A 345 3.20 23.83 8.05
C LEU A 345 4.19 22.67 7.95
N ILE A 346 4.32 21.84 8.99
CA ILE A 346 5.18 20.65 8.99
C ILE A 346 4.69 19.66 7.93
N SER A 347 3.39 19.32 7.93
CA SER A 347 2.86 18.34 6.98
C SER A 347 2.95 18.85 5.55
N LEU A 348 2.61 20.12 5.30
CA LEU A 348 2.68 20.73 3.96
C LEU A 348 4.12 20.74 3.42
N THR A 349 5.08 21.22 4.21
CA THR A 349 6.47 21.34 3.73
C THR A 349 7.13 19.98 3.55
N ALA A 350 6.90 19.03 4.46
CA ALA A 350 7.37 17.66 4.29
C ALA A 350 6.72 16.98 3.07
N GLY A 351 5.42 17.19 2.89
CA GLY A 351 4.64 16.59 1.81
C GLY A 351 5.04 17.09 0.44
N GLU A 352 5.27 18.38 0.27
CA GLU A 352 5.76 18.93 -1.01
C GLU A 352 7.16 18.43 -1.35
N ILE A 353 8.06 18.31 -0.36
CA ILE A 353 9.37 17.69 -0.56
C ILE A 353 9.20 16.23 -1.01
N LEU A 354 8.31 15.49 -0.35
CA LEU A 354 8.01 14.11 -0.70
C LEU A 354 7.49 13.99 -2.14
N VAL A 355 6.55 14.85 -2.56
CA VAL A 355 5.99 14.84 -3.92
C VAL A 355 7.06 15.11 -4.98
N ILE A 356 8.04 16.00 -4.71
CA ILE A 356 9.18 16.18 -5.62
C ILE A 356 9.90 14.85 -5.83
N ILE A 357 10.22 14.14 -4.74
CA ILE A 357 10.96 12.87 -4.81
C ILE A 357 10.13 11.80 -5.54
N VAL A 358 8.86 11.66 -5.17
CA VAL A 358 7.91 10.70 -5.76
C VAL A 358 7.73 10.92 -7.25
N ASN A 359 7.64 12.17 -7.71
CA ASN A 359 7.50 12.52 -9.11
C ASN A 359 8.64 11.92 -9.95
N PHE A 360 9.89 12.18 -9.55
CA PHE A 360 11.03 11.65 -10.30
C PHE A 360 11.19 10.15 -10.14
N LEU A 361 11.00 9.63 -8.94
CA LEU A 361 11.15 8.21 -8.67
C LEU A 361 10.13 7.37 -9.46
N SER A 362 8.86 7.77 -9.46
CA SER A 362 7.80 7.10 -10.23
C SER A 362 8.07 7.12 -11.73
N TYR A 363 8.49 8.26 -12.28
CA TYR A 363 8.81 8.37 -13.71
C TYR A 363 9.99 7.46 -14.11
N TYR A 364 11.10 7.52 -13.35
CA TYR A 364 12.29 6.73 -13.69
C TYR A 364 12.07 5.24 -13.45
N LEU A 365 11.42 4.84 -12.35
CA LEU A 365 11.10 3.43 -12.10
C LEU A 365 10.16 2.86 -13.18
N SER A 366 9.11 3.59 -13.58
CA SER A 366 8.21 3.12 -14.65
C SER A 366 8.90 3.02 -15.99
N THR A 367 9.62 4.06 -16.40
CA THR A 367 10.26 4.08 -17.73
C THR A 367 11.45 3.12 -17.83
N ILE A 368 12.23 2.93 -16.75
CA ILE A 368 13.33 1.95 -16.72
C ILE A 368 12.78 0.54 -16.72
N SER A 369 11.79 0.22 -15.86
CA SER A 369 11.14 -1.09 -15.83
C SER A 369 10.63 -1.48 -17.22
N PHE A 370 9.90 -0.57 -17.87
CA PHE A 370 9.38 -0.80 -19.20
C PHE A 370 10.48 -1.02 -20.24
N LYS A 371 11.58 -0.24 -20.17
CA LYS A 371 12.72 -0.36 -21.07
C LYS A 371 13.43 -1.71 -20.97
N ILE A 372 13.54 -2.27 -19.77
CA ILE A 372 14.17 -3.58 -19.54
C ILE A 372 13.19 -4.75 -19.77
N GLY A 373 11.98 -4.47 -20.24
CA GLY A 373 10.97 -5.50 -20.54
C GLY A 373 10.18 -5.99 -19.32
N VAL A 374 10.34 -5.36 -18.16
CA VAL A 374 9.53 -5.64 -16.96
C VAL A 374 8.27 -4.78 -17.00
N ASN A 375 7.10 -5.35 -16.69
CA ASN A 375 5.88 -4.56 -16.67
C ASN A 375 5.88 -3.60 -15.45
N PRO A 376 5.80 -2.27 -15.65
CA PRO A 376 5.75 -1.31 -14.54
C PRO A 376 4.60 -1.56 -13.56
N ASP A 377 3.45 -2.06 -14.04
CA ASP A 377 2.29 -2.38 -13.20
C ASP A 377 2.58 -3.46 -12.15
N ASN A 378 3.59 -4.31 -12.38
CA ASN A 378 3.94 -5.41 -11.46
C ASN A 378 4.94 -4.98 -10.37
N VAL A 379 5.72 -3.93 -10.62
CA VAL A 379 6.92 -3.65 -9.81
C VAL A 379 6.95 -2.24 -9.22
N VAL A 380 6.38 -1.24 -9.90
CA VAL A 380 6.61 0.16 -9.50
C VAL A 380 5.79 0.55 -8.29
N ILE A 381 4.50 0.17 -8.23
CA ILE A 381 3.64 0.47 -7.08
C ILE A 381 4.25 -0.10 -5.79
N PRO A 382 4.59 -1.41 -5.69
CA PRO A 382 5.17 -1.95 -4.46
C PRO A 382 6.48 -1.28 -4.05
N VAL A 383 7.37 -0.99 -5.02
CA VAL A 383 8.64 -0.31 -4.76
C VAL A 383 8.43 1.10 -4.25
N LEU A 384 7.54 1.87 -4.87
CA LEU A 384 7.25 3.24 -4.45
C LEU A 384 6.68 3.26 -3.04
N THR A 385 5.64 2.47 -2.75
CA THR A 385 5.03 2.43 -1.40
C THR A 385 6.07 2.11 -0.35
N SER A 386 6.89 1.08 -0.57
CA SER A 386 7.93 0.69 0.40
C SER A 386 9.03 1.73 0.56
N LEU A 387 9.41 2.43 -0.51
CA LEU A 387 10.38 3.53 -0.42
C LEU A 387 9.77 4.76 0.26
N MET A 388 8.47 4.98 0.10
CA MET A 388 7.77 6.10 0.75
C MET A 388 7.73 5.94 2.26
N ASP A 389 7.64 4.72 2.79
CA ASP A 389 7.76 4.49 4.23
C ASP A 389 9.05 5.07 4.80
N PHE A 390 10.20 4.91 4.12
CA PHE A 390 11.47 5.45 4.58
C PHE A 390 11.64 6.94 4.24
N VAL A 391 11.42 7.31 2.98
CA VAL A 391 11.65 8.68 2.49
C VAL A 391 10.64 9.64 3.11
N GLY A 392 9.37 9.25 3.19
CA GLY A 392 8.31 10.02 3.82
C GLY A 392 8.58 10.24 5.30
N THR A 393 8.97 9.18 6.03
CA THR A 393 9.34 9.29 7.45
C THR A 393 10.51 10.26 7.62
N ALA A 394 11.56 10.13 6.80
CA ALA A 394 12.72 11.02 6.83
C ALA A 394 12.35 12.49 6.51
N CYS A 395 11.50 12.72 5.51
CA CYS A 395 11.02 14.06 5.15
C CYS A 395 10.22 14.68 6.31
N LEU A 396 9.27 13.93 6.86
CA LEU A 396 8.39 14.42 7.91
C LEU A 396 9.14 14.73 9.20
N ILE A 397 9.98 13.79 9.65
CA ILE A 397 10.81 13.97 10.85
C ILE A 397 11.83 15.08 10.62
N GLY A 398 12.54 15.08 9.49
CA GLY A 398 13.55 16.07 9.16
C GLY A 398 13.00 17.49 9.12
N VAL A 399 11.82 17.67 8.53
CA VAL A 399 11.11 18.96 8.54
C VAL A 399 10.66 19.31 9.95
N ALA A 400 10.07 18.39 10.71
CA ALA A 400 9.62 18.69 12.05
C ALA A 400 10.77 19.17 12.97
N PHE A 401 11.98 18.66 12.79
CA PHE A 401 13.19 19.17 13.47
C PHE A 401 13.53 20.62 13.13
N LEU A 402 13.15 21.13 11.96
CA LEU A 402 13.33 22.54 11.58
C LEU A 402 12.31 23.47 12.25
N TYR A 403 11.20 22.92 12.75
CA TYR A 403 10.11 23.67 13.40
C TYR A 403 10.06 23.52 14.94
N LEU A 404 10.95 22.68 15.49
CA LEU A 404 11.33 22.63 16.91
C LEU A 404 12.12 23.89 17.26
#